data_AF-A0A3Q7EJ85-F1
#
_entry.id   AF-A0A3Q7EJ85-F1
#
_cell.length_a   1.000
_cell.length_b   1.000
_cell.length_c   1.000
_cell.angle_alpha   90.00
_cell.angle_beta   90.00
_cell.angle_gamma   90.00
#
_symmetry.space_group_name_H-M   'P 1'
#
loop_
_entity.id
_entity.type
_entity.pdbx_description
1 polymer ?
#
loop_
_entity_poly.entity_id
_entity_poly.type
_entity_poly.pdbx_seq_one_letter_code
_entity_poly.pdbx_strand_id
1 'polypeptide(L)'
;MANKPGILTNCPWTRFGDFKYLVLAPFACHSIYTFFMSKDESERDLFYILLLPLTLFRMVHYQTWISFSRYRTANGNNRILDKSIEFDQVDRESNW
;
A
#
# COMPACT_ATOMS: atom_id res chain seq x y z
N MET A 1 -14.44 -6.31 -9.77
CA MET A 1 -13.16 -6.86 -9.28
C MET A 1 -12.21 -5.77 -8.71
N ALA A 2 -12.75 -4.76 -8.02
CA ALA A 2 -11.97 -3.65 -7.43
C ALA A 2 -11.77 -3.76 -5.89
N ASN A 3 -12.54 -4.65 -5.22
CA ASN A 3 -12.57 -4.76 -3.76
C ASN A 3 -11.68 -5.85 -3.16
N LYS A 4 -10.96 -6.63 -3.98
CA LYS A 4 -10.05 -7.69 -3.49
C LYS A 4 -8.61 -7.34 -3.85
N PRO A 5 -7.87 -6.66 -2.95
CA PRO A 5 -6.43 -6.54 -3.10
C PRO A 5 -5.81 -7.95 -3.20
N GLY A 6 -4.88 -8.15 -4.13
CA GLY A 6 -4.09 -9.38 -4.25
C GLY A 6 -3.28 -9.71 -2.98
N ILE A 7 -2.66 -10.89 -2.99
CA ILE A 7 -2.02 -11.51 -1.80
C ILE A 7 -0.94 -10.63 -1.15
N LEU A 8 -0.28 -9.74 -1.92
CA LEU A 8 0.80 -8.86 -1.44
C LEU A 8 0.37 -7.39 -1.24
N THR A 9 -0.92 -7.11 -1.36
CA THR A 9 -1.49 -5.77 -1.18
C THR A 9 -2.08 -5.56 0.21
N ASN A 10 -2.04 -6.53 1.12
CA ASN A 10 -2.50 -6.28 2.48
C ASN A 10 -1.32 -6.05 3.42
N CYS A 11 -1.34 -4.92 4.13
CA CYS A 11 -0.42 -4.71 5.24
C CYS A 11 -0.80 -5.66 6.38
N PRO A 12 0.14 -6.25 7.13
CA PRO A 12 -0.19 -7.04 8.31
C PRO A 12 -1.00 -6.23 9.34
N TRP A 13 -0.87 -4.89 9.34
CA TRP A 13 -1.56 -3.98 10.25
C TRP A 13 -2.86 -3.42 9.66
N THR A 14 -3.37 -4.01 8.56
CA THR A 14 -4.62 -3.56 7.94
C THR A 14 -5.81 -3.68 8.89
N ARG A 15 -5.77 -4.62 9.85
CA ARG A 15 -6.80 -4.76 10.89
C ARG A 15 -6.92 -3.55 11.81
N PHE A 16 -5.89 -2.72 11.92
CA PHE A 16 -5.91 -1.49 12.73
C PHE A 16 -6.46 -0.27 11.98
N GLY A 17 -6.77 -0.37 10.68
CA GLY A 17 -7.29 0.77 9.91
C GLY A 17 -6.34 1.96 9.96
N ASP A 18 -6.86 3.12 10.35
CA ASP A 18 -6.09 4.38 10.46
C ASP A 18 -5.28 4.49 11.76
N PHE A 19 -5.59 3.70 12.78
CA PHE A 19 -4.85 3.70 14.05
C PHE A 19 -3.38 3.28 13.90
N LYS A 20 -3.02 2.61 12.81
CA LYS A 20 -1.62 2.29 12.47
C LYS A 20 -0.72 3.54 12.45
N TYR A 21 -1.25 4.70 12.05
CA TYR A 21 -0.48 5.94 11.99
C TYR A 21 -0.21 6.54 13.37
N LEU A 22 -1.06 6.26 14.37
CA LEU A 22 -0.81 6.69 15.75
C LEU A 22 0.38 5.99 16.39
N VAL A 23 0.72 4.79 15.92
CA VAL A 23 1.92 4.08 16.36
C VAL A 23 3.13 4.51 15.52
N LEU A 24 2.94 4.63 14.21
CA LEU A 24 4.03 4.93 13.28
C LEU A 24 4.54 6.37 13.43
N ALA A 25 3.67 7.35 13.64
CA ALA A 25 4.06 8.76 13.69
C ALA A 25 4.97 9.07 14.89
N PRO A 26 4.64 8.69 16.14
CA PRO A 26 5.55 8.87 17.28
C PRO A 26 6.87 8.10 17.10
N PHE A 27 6.81 6.88 16.55
CA PHE A 27 8.00 6.10 16.23
C PHE A 27 8.92 6.83 15.23
N ALA A 28 8.35 7.35 14.14
CA ALA A 28 9.11 8.07 13.13
C ALA A 28 9.70 9.36 13.69
N CYS A 29 8.90 10.16 14.41
CA CYS A 29 9.37 11.37 15.09
C CYS A 29 10.51 11.07 16.06
N HIS A 30 10.37 10.03 16.88
CA HIS A 30 11.39 9.65 17.86
C HIS A 30 12.67 9.16 17.18
N SER A 31 12.57 8.31 16.15
CA SER A 31 13.76 7.84 15.41
C SER A 31 14.54 8.96 14.73
N ILE A 32 13.84 9.94 14.15
CA ILE A 32 14.45 11.14 13.58
C ILE A 32 15.08 11.99 14.69
N TYR A 33 14.35 12.25 15.76
CA TYR A 33 14.85 13.05 16.89
C TYR A 33 16.13 12.45 17.49
N THR A 34 16.12 11.15 17.80
CA THR A 34 17.28 10.46 18.35
C THR A 34 18.46 10.49 17.39
N PHE A 35 18.24 10.38 16.07
CA PHE A 35 19.33 10.49 15.10
C PHE A 35 19.99 11.87 15.06
N PHE A 36 19.18 12.93 15.05
CA PHE A 36 19.70 14.30 14.95
C PHE A 36 20.25 14.84 16.26
N MET A 37 19.66 14.44 17.40
CA MET A 37 19.99 14.99 18.73
C MET A 37 21.03 14.16 19.48
N SER A 38 21.29 12.92 19.07
CA SER A 38 22.36 12.10 19.67
C SER A 38 23.74 12.69 19.33
N LYS A 39 24.48 13.05 20.39
CA LYS A 39 25.85 13.56 20.32
C LYS A 39 26.90 12.45 20.19
N ASP A 40 26.63 11.28 20.75
CA ASP A 40 27.56 10.16 20.77
C ASP A 40 27.17 9.08 19.75
N GLU A 41 28.16 8.63 18.97
CA GLU A 41 27.99 7.61 17.93
C GLU A 41 27.70 6.22 18.51
N SER A 42 28.13 5.95 19.75
CA SER A 42 27.92 4.68 20.45
C SER A 42 26.50 4.48 20.98
N GLU A 43 25.76 5.57 21.22
CA GLU A 43 24.36 5.52 21.68
C GLU A 43 23.36 5.46 20.52
N ARG A 44 23.84 5.65 19.28
CA ARG A 44 23.00 5.56 18.08
C ARG A 44 22.67 4.10 17.80
N ASP A 45 21.45 3.72 18.14
CA ASP A 45 20.89 2.45 17.69
C ASP A 45 20.65 2.49 16.16
N LEU A 46 21.64 2.00 15.41
CA LEU A 46 21.58 1.89 13.96
C LEU A 46 20.43 0.97 13.50
N PHE A 47 20.05 -0.03 14.28
CA PHE A 47 18.91 -0.88 13.96
C PHE A 47 17.61 -0.13 14.07
N TYR A 48 17.46 0.67 15.13
CA TYR A 48 16.27 1.50 15.35
C TYR A 48 16.03 2.47 14.19
N ILE A 49 17.09 3.12 13.70
CA ILE A 49 16.94 4.04 12.57
C ILE A 49 16.72 3.33 11.24
N LEU A 50 17.35 2.16 11.03
CA LEU A 50 17.18 1.36 9.81
C LEU A 50 15.74 0.83 9.68
N LEU A 51 15.04 0.64 10.80
CA LEU A 51 13.64 0.26 10.80
C LEU A 51 12.76 1.29 10.07
N LEU A 52 13.06 2.58 10.17
CA LEU A 52 12.28 3.64 9.51
C LEU A 52 12.26 3.49 7.97
N PRO A 53 13.39 3.49 7.23
CA PRO A 53 13.36 3.31 5.79
C PRO A 53 12.82 1.94 5.38
N LEU A 54 12.99 0.89 6.20
CA LEU A 54 12.38 -0.42 5.93
C LEU A 54 10.84 -0.36 5.98
N THR A 55 10.27 0.35 6.96
CA THR A 55 8.80 0.54 7.02
C THR A 55 8.28 1.39 5.87
N LEU A 56 9.00 2.45 5.47
CA LEU A 56 8.64 3.29 4.33
C LEU A 56 8.75 2.55 3.00
N PHE A 57 9.83 1.78 2.81
CA PHE A 57 10.02 0.95 1.62
C PHE A 57 8.85 -0.01 1.43
N ARG A 58 8.36 -0.61 2.52
CA ARG A 58 7.17 -1.46 2.49
C ARG A 58 5.92 -0.72 2.01
N MET A 59 5.73 0.55 2.39
CA MET A 59 4.62 1.37 1.91
C MET A 59 4.74 1.70 0.42
N VAL A 60 5.95 2.05 -0.04
CA VAL A 60 6.22 2.33 -1.45
C VAL A 60 5.97 1.09 -2.29
N HIS A 61 6.49 -0.07 -1.88
CA HIS A 61 6.27 -1.34 -2.56
C HIS A 61 4.78 -1.66 -2.67
N TYR A 62 4.02 -1.45 -1.59
CA TYR A 62 2.56 -1.62 -1.59
C TYR A 62 1.87 -0.72 -2.60
N GLN A 63 2.17 0.58 -2.57
CA GLN A 63 1.58 1.55 -3.50
C GLN A 63 1.94 1.24 -4.96
N THR A 64 3.19 0.85 -5.22
CA THR A 64 3.65 0.43 -6.54
C THR A 64 2.87 -0.77 -7.05
N TRP A 65 2.61 -1.78 -6.21
CA TRP A 65 1.84 -2.95 -6.61
C TRP A 65 0.38 -2.61 -6.94
N ILE A 66 -0.25 -1.72 -6.16
CA ILE A 66 -1.59 -1.20 -6.47
C ILE A 66 -1.59 -0.49 -7.82
N SER A 67 -0.67 0.45 -8.02
CA SER A 67 -0.56 1.23 -9.25
C SER A 67 -0.34 0.32 -10.46
N PHE A 68 0.56 -0.66 -10.35
CA PHE A 68 0.84 -1.62 -11.41
C PHE A 68 -0.39 -2.49 -11.72
N SER A 69 -1.06 -3.01 -10.69
CA SER A 69 -2.27 -3.82 -10.89
C SER A 69 -3.37 -3.01 -11.57
N ARG A 70 -3.58 -1.75 -11.16
CA ARG A 70 -4.59 -0.86 -11.77
C ARG A 70 -4.22 -0.48 -13.19
N TYR A 71 -2.95 -0.18 -13.44
CA TYR A 71 -2.45 0.10 -14.78
C TYR A 71 -2.69 -1.07 -15.73
N ARG A 72 -2.41 -2.30 -15.28
CA ARG A 72 -2.70 -3.53 -16.05
C ARG A 72 -4.19 -3.72 -16.32
N THR A 73 -5.06 -3.40 -15.37
CA THR A 73 -6.52 -3.47 -15.58
C THR A 73 -7.01 -2.40 -16.54
N ALA A 74 -6.50 -1.17 -16.43
CA ALA A 74 -6.91 -0.03 -17.27
C ALA A 74 -6.46 -0.19 -18.73
N ASN A 75 -5.25 -0.70 -18.97
CA ASN A 75 -4.68 -0.85 -20.31
C ASN A 75 -4.78 -2.28 -20.88
N GLY A 76 -5.26 -3.25 -20.10
CA GLY A 76 -5.40 -4.64 -20.51
C GLY A 76 -6.78 -5.00 -21.09
N ASN A 77 -7.03 -6.29 -21.28
CA ASN A 77 -8.30 -6.81 -21.81
C ASN A 77 -9.51 -6.56 -20.90
N ASN A 78 -9.29 -6.19 -19.63
CA ASN A 78 -10.33 -5.84 -18.67
C ASN A 78 -10.60 -4.32 -18.63
N ARG A 79 -10.30 -3.62 -19.73
CA ARG A 79 -10.54 -2.18 -19.85
C ARG A 79 -12.04 -1.92 -19.83
N ILE A 80 -12.46 -1.01 -18.95
CA ILE A 80 -13.83 -0.50 -18.95
C ILE A 80 -13.97 0.34 -20.23
N LEU A 81 -14.74 -0.16 -21.18
CA LEU A 81 -15.08 0.58 -22.40
C LEU A 81 -16.22 1.52 -22.07
N ASP A 82 -16.09 2.78 -22.46
CA ASP A 82 -17.20 3.74 -22.43
C ASP A 82 -18.13 3.48 -23.62
N LYS A 83 -18.80 2.33 -23.57
CA LYS A 83 -19.81 1.89 -24.53
C LYS A 83 -21.07 1.57 -23.75
N SER A 84 -22.23 1.90 -24.32
CA SER A 84 -23.51 1.40 -23.82
C SER A 84 -23.48 -0.14 -23.80
N ILE A 85 -24.02 -0.74 -22.75
CA ILE A 85 -24.12 -2.20 -22.64
C ILE A 85 -24.92 -2.72 -23.85
N GLU A 86 -24.32 -3.62 -24.61
CA GLU A 86 -24.98 -4.27 -25.76
C GLU A 86 -25.97 -5.32 -25.25
N PHE A 87 -27.14 -5.44 -25.89
CA PHE A 87 -28.18 -6.41 -25.48
C PHE A 87 -27.66 -7.85 -25.44
N ASP A 88 -26.77 -8.23 -26.36
CA ASP A 88 -26.11 -9.54 -26.37
C ASP A 88 -25.26 -9.80 -25.11
N GLN A 89 -24.67 -8.75 -24.53
CA GLN A 89 -23.93 -8.88 -23.28
C GLN A 89 -24.87 -9.10 -22.10
N VAL A 90 -26.03 -8.43 -22.08
CA VAL A 90 -27.07 -8.66 -21.06
C VAL A 90 -27.60 -10.08 -21.13
N ASP A 91 -27.91 -10.60 -22.32
CA ASP A 91 -28.39 -11.98 -22.49
C ASP A 91 -27.36 -13.04 -22.04
N ARG A 92 -26.07 -12.74 -22.20
CA ARG A 92 -24.97 -13.62 -21.76
C ARG A 92 -24.78 -13.63 -20.25
N GLU A 93 -24.95 -12.49 -19.60
CA GLU A 93 -24.75 -12.29 -18.16
C GLU A 93 -26.03 -12.48 -17.34
N SER A 94 -27.21 -12.45 -17.99
CA SER A 94 -28.52 -12.63 -17.36
C SER A 94 -28.90 -14.09 -17.12
N ASN A 95 -28.14 -15.05 -17.69
CA ASN A 95 -28.29 -16.47 -17.34
C ASN A 95 -27.51 -16.77 -16.06
N TRP A 96 -28.19 -16.58 -14.92
CA TRP A 96 -27.80 -17.10 -13.62
C TRP A 96 -28.83 -18.11 -13.13
#